data_AF-A0A7J4JVV1-F1
#
_entry.id   AF-A0A7J4JVV1-F1
#
_cell.length_a   1.000
_cell.length_b   1.000
_cell.length_c   1.000
_cell.angle_alpha   90.00
_cell.angle_beta   90.00
_cell.angle_gamma   90.00
#
_symmetry.space_group_name_H-M   'P 1'
#
loop_
_entity.id
_entity.type
_entity.pdbx_description
1 polymer ?
#
loop_
_entity_poly.entity_id
_entity_poly.type
_entity_poly.pdbx_seq_one_letter_code
_entity_poly.pdbx_strand_id
1 'polypeptide(L)'
;MKRILSQFLVMFGALLLTLSIYQVNQYMQVSATVGPSLAQLSQLDAASAEAAGIDAAQIEQTKQLISGTTNSIMLGFLIDFVLGIVFLLAGYFAYPEKG
;
A
#
# COMPACT_ATOMS: atom_id res chain seq x y z
N MET A 1 10.84 -3.47 -33.56
CA MET A 1 10.02 -4.16 -32.53
C MET A 1 10.67 -4.13 -31.14
N LYS A 2 11.91 -4.61 -30.97
CA LYS A 2 12.61 -4.62 -29.65
C LYS A 2 12.74 -3.25 -28.96
N ARG A 3 13.01 -2.18 -29.71
CA ARG A 3 13.08 -0.81 -29.18
C ARG A 3 11.74 -0.31 -28.59
N ILE A 4 10.63 -0.58 -29.26
CA ILE A 4 9.29 -0.18 -28.81
C ILE A 4 8.91 -0.95 -27.54
N LEU A 5 9.20 -2.26 -27.51
CA LEU A 5 8.99 -3.09 -26.33
C LEU A 5 9.81 -2.60 -25.13
N SER A 6 11.10 -2.32 -25.32
CA SER A 6 11.97 -1.77 -24.26
C SER A 6 11.43 -0.45 -23.72
N GLN A 7 11.03 0.48 -24.59
CA GLN A 7 10.44 1.76 -24.18
C GLN A 7 9.14 1.57 -23.41
N PHE A 8 8.26 0.67 -23.86
CA PHE A 8 7.01 0.37 -23.16
C PHE A 8 7.27 -0.19 -21.76
N LEU A 9 8.20 -1.16 -21.63
CA LEU A 9 8.57 -1.74 -20.34
C LEU A 9 9.15 -0.68 -19.39
N VAL A 10 10.03 0.19 -19.87
CA VAL A 10 10.60 1.28 -19.06
C VAL A 10 9.51 2.26 -18.60
N MET A 11 8.63 2.68 -19.51
CA MET A 11 7.54 3.61 -19.17
C MET A 11 6.56 3.00 -18.18
N PHE A 12 6.18 1.74 -18.39
CA PHE A 12 5.27 1.03 -17.49
C PHE A 12 5.90 0.82 -16.12
N GLY A 13 7.18 0.44 -16.08
CA GLY A 13 7.94 0.33 -14.82
C GLY A 13 8.03 1.65 -14.06
N ALA A 14 8.31 2.77 -14.75
CA ALA A 14 8.34 4.09 -14.14
C ALA A 14 6.97 4.55 -13.60
N LEU A 15 5.88 4.24 -14.32
CA LEU A 15 4.52 4.50 -13.84
C LEU A 15 4.22 3.73 -12.56
N LEU A 16 4.55 2.44 -12.50
CA LEU A 16 4.35 1.61 -11.31
C LEU A 16 5.18 2.12 -10.12
N LEU A 17 6.42 2.56 -10.33
CA LEU A 17 7.20 3.20 -9.26
C LEU A 17 6.54 4.49 -8.75
N THR A 18 5.98 5.30 -9.66
CA THR A 18 5.26 6.53 -9.29
C THR A 18 4.02 6.20 -8.46
N LEU A 19 3.26 5.17 -8.86
CA LEU A 19 2.11 4.67 -8.08
C LEU A 19 2.53 4.14 -6.71
N SER A 20 3.65 3.43 -6.63
CA SER A 20 4.17 2.93 -5.36
C SER A 20 4.52 4.07 -4.39
N ILE A 21 5.13 5.16 -4.87
CA ILE A 21 5.42 6.34 -4.05
C ILE A 21 4.12 6.96 -3.53
N TYR A 22 3.10 7.05 -4.38
CA TYR A 22 1.79 7.54 -3.97
C TYR A 22 1.15 6.64 -2.90
N GLN A 23 1.18 5.32 -3.07
CA GLN A 23 0.65 4.35 -2.11
C GLN A 23 1.38 4.38 -0.78
N VAL A 24 2.72 4.51 -0.77
CA VAL A 24 3.47 4.62 0.49
C VAL A 24 3.15 5.92 1.23
N ASN A 25 2.93 7.01 0.49
CA ASN A 25 2.50 8.28 1.08
C ASN A 25 1.07 8.18 1.65
N GLN A 26 0.16 7.50 0.96
CA GLN A 26 -1.17 7.20 1.50
C GLN A 26 -1.07 6.35 2.77
N TYR A 27 -0.26 5.28 2.75
CA TYR A 27 -0.05 4.43 3.92
C TYR A 27 0.43 5.26 5.12
N MET A 28 1.41 6.14 4.91
CA MET A 28 1.91 7.01 5.98
C MET A 28 0.82 7.93 6.54
N GLN A 29 0.04 8.58 5.66
CA GLN A 29 -1.04 9.47 6.09
C GLN A 29 -2.13 8.71 6.85
N VAL A 30 -2.61 7.59 6.30
CA VAL A 30 -3.62 6.74 6.95
C VAL A 30 -3.08 6.21 8.27
N SER A 31 -1.86 5.70 8.32
CA SER A 31 -1.29 5.17 9.56
C SER A 31 -1.11 6.27 10.63
N ALA A 32 -0.76 7.50 10.24
CA ALA A 32 -0.64 8.63 11.16
C ALA A 32 -2.01 9.12 11.67
N THR A 33 -3.04 9.13 10.82
CA THR A 33 -4.39 9.55 11.19
C THR A 33 -5.10 8.50 12.04
N VAL A 34 -5.01 7.23 11.66
CA VAL A 34 -5.82 6.18 12.27
C VAL A 34 -5.07 5.41 13.37
N GLY A 35 -3.73 5.47 13.39
CA GLY A 35 -2.90 4.82 14.42
C GLY A 35 -3.25 5.24 15.86
N PRO A 36 -3.37 6.54 16.18
CA PRO A 36 -3.79 7.00 17.50
C PRO A 36 -5.17 6.49 17.91
N SER A 37 -6.14 6.52 16.98
CA SER A 37 -7.49 6.01 17.23
C SER A 37 -7.49 4.49 17.48
N LEU A 38 -6.65 3.73 16.75
CA LEU A 38 -6.52 2.29 16.96
C LEU A 38 -5.90 1.98 18.32
N ALA A 39 -4.90 2.74 18.75
CA ALA A 39 -4.28 2.61 20.06
C ALA A 39 -5.27 2.92 21.18
N GLN A 40 -6.07 3.98 21.03
CA GLN A 40 -7.13 4.33 21.98
C GLN A 40 -8.21 3.24 22.06
N LEU A 41 -8.67 2.72 20.92
CA LEU A 41 -9.61 1.59 20.88
C LEU A 41 -9.03 0.31 21.49
N SER A 42 -7.71 0.16 21.51
CA SER A 42 -7.03 -1.00 22.11
C SER A 42 -6.88 -0.88 23.63
N GLN A 43 -6.96 0.34 24.17
CA GLN A 43 -6.94 0.61 25.60
C GLN A 43 -8.34 0.67 26.22
N LEU A 44 -9.38 0.71 25.38
CA LEU A 44 -10.77 0.65 25.84
C LEU A 44 -11.06 -0.75 26.39
N ASP A 45 -11.23 -0.83 27.70
CA ASP A 45 -11.71 -2.05 28.37
C ASP A 45 -13.15 -2.36 27.93
N ALA A 46 -13.48 -3.65 27.82
CA ALA A 46 -14.78 -4.13 27.37
C ALA A 46 -15.91 -3.67 28.29
N ALA A 47 -15.69 -3.63 29.62
CA ALA A 47 -16.72 -3.17 30.56
C ALA A 47 -16.97 -1.66 30.44
N SER A 48 -15.92 -0.89 30.16
CA SER A 48 -16.00 0.54 29.90
C SER A 48 -16.68 0.85 28.55
N ALA A 49 -16.47 0.00 27.54
CA ALA A 49 -17.13 0.11 26.24
C ALA A 49 -18.62 -0.23 26.30
N GLU A 50 -18.97 -1.33 26.99
CA GLU A 50 -20.37 -1.71 27.23
C GLU A 50 -21.11 -0.66 28.06
N ALA A 51 -20.47 -0.07 29.08
CA ALA A 51 -21.04 1.02 29.86
C ALA A 51 -21.32 2.29 29.03
N ALA A 52 -20.56 2.49 27.95
CA ALA A 52 -20.78 3.55 26.97
C ALA A 52 -21.78 3.18 25.86
N GLY A 53 -22.35 1.97 25.90
CA GLY A 53 -23.28 1.47 24.87
C GLY A 53 -22.59 1.07 23.56
N ILE A 54 -21.27 0.87 23.57
CA ILE A 54 -20.49 0.45 22.41
C ILE A 54 -20.28 -1.06 22.47
N ASP A 55 -20.76 -1.77 21.46
CA ASP A 55 -20.58 -3.21 21.34
C ASP A 55 -19.10 -3.55 21.08
N ALA A 56 -18.53 -4.43 21.92
CA ALA A 56 -17.16 -4.90 21.78
C ALA A 56 -16.91 -5.55 20.40
N ALA A 57 -17.91 -6.19 19.81
CA ALA A 57 -17.79 -6.77 18.47
C ALA A 57 -17.62 -5.70 17.37
N GLN A 58 -18.24 -4.52 17.53
CA GLN A 58 -18.10 -3.40 16.59
C GLN A 58 -16.70 -2.77 16.68
N ILE A 59 -16.15 -2.66 17.89
CA ILE A 59 -14.77 -2.19 18.10
C ILE A 59 -13.79 -3.14 17.42
N GLU A 60 -13.96 -4.45 17.61
CA GLU A 60 -13.08 -5.45 17.00
C GLU A 60 -13.18 -5.45 15.46
N GLN A 61 -14.39 -5.37 14.90
CA GLN A 61 -14.57 -5.20 13.45
C GLN A 61 -13.89 -3.93 12.93
N THR A 62 -14.02 -2.81 13.65
CA THR A 62 -13.40 -1.54 13.26
C THR A 62 -11.88 -1.65 13.25
N LYS A 63 -11.28 -2.27 14.26
CA LYS A 63 -9.83 -2.54 14.32
C LYS A 63 -9.37 -3.38 13.14
N GLN A 64 -10.08 -4.46 12.84
CA GLN A 64 -9.76 -5.36 11.73
C GLN A 64 -9.90 -4.67 10.38
N LEU A 65 -10.95 -3.88 10.18
CA LEU A 65 -11.16 -3.15 8.93
C LEU A 65 -10.06 -2.11 8.69
N ILE A 66 -9.70 -1.33 9.73
CA ILE A 66 -8.62 -0.34 9.63
C ILE A 66 -7.28 -1.03 9.37
N SER A 67 -6.97 -2.07 10.14
CA SER A 67 -5.73 -2.84 9.98
C SER A 67 -5.65 -3.46 8.58
N GLY A 68 -6.71 -4.13 8.13
CA GLY A 68 -6.79 -4.75 6.81
C GLY A 68 -6.67 -3.75 5.66
N THR A 69 -7.31 -2.58 5.78
CA THR A 69 -7.20 -1.50 4.80
C THR A 69 -5.76 -0.97 4.72
N THR A 70 -5.17 -0.68 5.87
CA THR A 70 -3.79 -0.17 5.98
C THR A 70 -2.79 -1.18 5.40
N ASN A 71 -2.98 -2.47 5.69
CA ASN A 71 -2.12 -3.54 5.18
C ASN A 71 -2.31 -3.74 3.66
N SER A 72 -3.53 -3.58 3.14
CA SER A 72 -3.80 -3.66 1.71
C SER A 72 -3.10 -2.55 0.93
N ILE A 73 -3.05 -1.32 1.47
CA ILE A 73 -2.29 -0.21 0.87
C ILE A 73 -0.80 -0.54 0.83
N MET A 74 -0.25 -1.09 1.92
CA MET A 74 1.16 -1.51 1.99
C MET A 74 1.47 -2.63 0.98
N LEU A 75 0.59 -3.62 0.85
CA LEU A 75 0.75 -4.69 -0.14
C LEU A 75 0.69 -4.15 -1.57
N GLY A 76 -0.23 -3.23 -1.86
CA GLY A 76 -0.29 -2.53 -3.15
C GLY A 76 1.02 -1.83 -3.47
N PHE A 77 1.55 -1.07 -2.51
CA PHE A 77 2.87 -0.44 -2.61
C PHE A 77 3.96 -1.44 -2.97
N LEU A 78 4.06 -2.55 -2.24
CA LEU A 78 5.11 -3.55 -2.47
C LEU A 78 5.00 -4.18 -3.86
N ILE A 79 3.79 -4.52 -4.29
CA ILE A 79 3.54 -5.11 -5.60
C ILE A 79 3.96 -4.14 -6.70
N ASP A 80 3.47 -2.90 -6.67
CA ASP A 80 3.76 -1.90 -7.70
C ASP A 80 5.24 -1.51 -7.70
N PHE A 81 5.87 -1.42 -6.52
CA PHE A 81 7.30 -1.16 -6.41
C PHE A 81 8.14 -2.28 -7.04
N VAL A 82 7.87 -3.54 -6.67
CA VAL A 82 8.61 -4.70 -7.18
C VAL A 82 8.39 -4.86 -8.68
N LEU A 83 7.15 -4.80 -9.16
CA LEU A 83 6.85 -4.87 -10.58
C LEU A 83 7.48 -3.70 -11.33
N GLY A 84 7.46 -2.49 -10.76
CA GLY A 84 8.11 -1.32 -11.33
C GLY A 84 9.60 -1.52 -11.58
N ILE A 85 10.32 -2.05 -10.59
CA ILE A 85 11.75 -2.42 -10.73
C ILE A 85 11.93 -3.49 -11.80
N VAL A 86 11.13 -4.56 -11.76
CA VAL A 86 11.23 -5.66 -12.72
C VAL A 86 11.05 -5.17 -14.16
N PHE A 87 10.06 -4.30 -14.40
CA PHE A 87 9.78 -3.75 -15.73
C PHE A 87 10.87 -2.78 -16.19
N LEU A 88 11.44 -1.96 -15.30
CA LEU A 88 12.59 -1.12 -15.64
C LEU A 88 13.80 -1.95 -16.04
N LEU A 89 14.13 -2.99 -15.26
CA LEU A 89 15.25 -3.88 -15.57
C LEU A 89 15.01 -4.64 -16.87
N ALA A 90 13.82 -5.21 -17.07
CA ALA A 90 13.45 -5.89 -18.30
C ALA A 90 13.53 -4.94 -19.51
N GLY A 91 13.07 -3.70 -19.36
CA GLY A 91 13.19 -2.67 -20.38
C GLY A 91 14.63 -2.31 -20.70
N TYR A 92 15.50 -2.19 -19.70
CA TYR A 92 16.93 -1.95 -19.86
C TYR A 92 17.62 -3.08 -20.62
N PHE A 93 17.41 -4.34 -20.22
CA PHE A 93 18.01 -5.51 -20.89
C PHE A 93 17.44 -5.77 -22.29
N ALA A 94 16.20 -5.36 -22.56
CA ALA A 94 15.59 -5.44 -23.89
C ALA A 94 16.02 -4.29 -24.82
N TYR A 95 16.74 -3.29 -24.31
CA TYR A 95 17.19 -2.16 -25.11
C TYR A 95 18.20 -2.64 -26.16
N PRO A 96 17.96 -2.39 -27.47
CA PRO A 96 18.90 -2.83 -28.49
C PRO A 96 20.21 -2.04 -28.34
N GLU A 97 21.31 -2.76 -28.07
CA GLU A 97 22.65 -2.21 -28.25
C GLU A 97 22.78 -1.74 -29.71
N LYS A 98 23.32 -0.53 -29.88
CA LYS A 98 23.51 0.07 -31.20
C LYS A 98 24.44 -0.83 -32.03
N GLY A 99 23.86 -1.62 -32.93
CA GLY A 99 24.51 -2.14 -34.13
C GLY A 99 24.23 -1.21 -35.29
#